data_AF-A0A1W1XB60-F1
#
_entry.id   AF-A0A1W1XB60-F1
#
_cell.length_a   1.000
_cell.length_b   1.000
_cell.length_c   1.000
_cell.angle_alpha   90.00
_cell.angle_beta   90.00
_cell.angle_gamma   90.00
#
_symmetry.space_group_name_H-M   'P 1'
#
loop_
_entity.id
_entity.type
_entity.pdbx_description
1 polymer ?
#
loop_
_entity_poly.entity_id
_entity_poly.type
_entity_poly.pdbx_seq_one_letter_code
_entity_poly.pdbx_strand_id
1 'polypeptide(L)'
;MHTSTRVRIILVLSIILIIFNILLYEFDKSVNSTIITIAEAEVKKKTVYIINKSVLNEYNNGFNYDSVVKVEKDSEGNIIMLKANTLEMNKIACEVAVQAQNELEKEGNIDIEIPLVYAFKNNVFSNIGPSVSIKAEPIGSIEAKYSSQFESAGINQTRHKIYININTEVRIILPLSNDTINVNSQIPVAETIIIGKVPSTALDLQIKGAGFKLPANKK
;
A
#
# COMPACT_ATOMS: atom_id res chain seq x y z
N MET A 1 46.42 -54.73 -15.06
CA MET A 1 45.02 -54.62 -14.56
C MET A 1 44.79 -53.48 -13.57
N HIS A 2 45.79 -52.92 -12.88
CA HIS A 2 45.57 -51.83 -11.90
C HIS A 2 45.32 -50.44 -12.50
N THR A 3 45.80 -50.14 -13.70
CA THR A 3 45.70 -48.81 -14.32
C THR A 3 44.27 -48.46 -14.71
N SER A 4 43.48 -49.43 -15.20
CA SER A 4 42.08 -49.22 -15.57
C SER A 4 41.16 -48.99 -14.37
N THR A 5 41.47 -49.57 -13.20
CA THR A 5 40.71 -49.34 -11.96
C THR A 5 40.92 -47.92 -11.41
N ARG A 6 42.16 -47.42 -11.43
CA ARG A 6 42.47 -46.04 -11.01
C ARG A 6 41.79 -45.00 -11.89
N VAL A 7 41.79 -45.21 -13.22
CA VAL A 7 41.10 -44.33 -14.17
C VAL A 7 39.58 -44.33 -13.95
N ARG A 8 38.96 -45.50 -13.68
CA ARG A 8 37.52 -45.58 -13.34
C ARG A 8 37.19 -44.82 -12.06
N ILE A 9 38.01 -44.92 -11.03
CA ILE A 9 37.82 -44.19 -9.77
C ILE A 9 37.90 -42.68 -10.00
N ILE A 10 38.90 -42.21 -10.76
CA ILE A 10 39.04 -40.79 -11.09
C ILE A 10 37.82 -40.30 -11.88
N LEU A 11 37.34 -41.05 -12.87
CA LEU A 11 36.13 -40.69 -13.63
C LEU A 11 34.89 -40.59 -12.73
N VAL A 12 34.69 -41.55 -11.83
CA VAL A 12 33.55 -41.51 -10.89
C VAL A 12 33.65 -40.29 -9.97
N LEU A 13 34.83 -39.99 -9.43
CA LEU A 13 35.04 -38.81 -8.59
C LEU A 13 34.80 -37.51 -9.36
N SER A 14 35.24 -37.42 -10.62
CA SER A 14 34.97 -36.27 -11.48
C SER A 14 33.47 -36.08 -11.74
N ILE A 15 32.73 -37.18 -11.97
CA ILE A 15 31.27 -37.14 -12.14
C ILE A 15 30.57 -36.68 -10.86
N ILE A 16 30.98 -37.19 -9.70
CA ILE A 16 30.44 -36.77 -8.40
C ILE A 16 30.69 -35.27 -8.18
N LEU A 17 31.88 -34.78 -8.50
CA LEU A 17 32.22 -33.36 -8.38
C LEU A 17 31.36 -32.50 -9.31
N ILE A 18 31.14 -32.94 -10.55
CA ILE A 18 30.27 -32.22 -11.50
C ILE A 18 28.83 -32.17 -10.98
N ILE A 19 28.29 -33.30 -10.50
CA ILE A 19 26.94 -33.38 -9.93
C ILE A 19 26.83 -32.48 -8.69
N PHE A 20 27.84 -32.48 -7.82
CA PHE A 20 27.87 -31.63 -6.64
C PHE A 20 27.84 -30.13 -6.98
N ASN A 21 28.60 -29.70 -7.99
CA ASN A 21 28.57 -28.31 -8.46
C ASN A 21 27.21 -27.93 -9.07
N ILE A 22 26.59 -28.83 -9.83
CA ILE A 22 25.23 -28.62 -10.39
C ILE A 22 24.21 -28.48 -9.25
N LEU A 23 24.28 -29.35 -8.24
CA LEU A 23 23.40 -29.28 -7.07
C LEU A 23 23.58 -27.98 -6.29
N LEU A 24 24.83 -27.51 -6.08
CA LEU A 24 25.09 -26.22 -5.43
C LEU A 24 24.52 -25.05 -6.23
N TYR A 25 24.65 -25.07 -7.56
CA TYR A 25 24.12 -24.02 -8.42
C TYR A 25 22.59 -23.96 -8.39
N GLU A 26 21.91 -25.11 -8.52
CA GLU A 26 20.44 -25.17 -8.42
C GLU A 26 19.94 -24.82 -7.02
N PHE A 27 20.70 -25.19 -5.98
CA PHE A 27 20.42 -24.83 -4.59
C PHE A 27 20.43 -23.31 -4.40
N ASP A 28 21.52 -22.65 -4.80
CA ASP A 28 21.68 -21.20 -4.67
C ASP A 28 20.55 -20.45 -5.39
N LYS A 29 20.26 -20.86 -6.63
CA LYS A 29 19.18 -20.28 -7.44
C LYS A 29 17.79 -20.45 -6.80
N SER A 30 17.47 -21.66 -6.32
CA SER A 30 16.16 -21.96 -5.71
C SER A 30 15.96 -21.22 -4.37
N VAL A 31 17.02 -21.15 -3.56
CA VAL A 31 16.99 -20.52 -2.24
C VAL A 31 16.86 -19.02 -2.37
N ASN A 32 17.69 -18.39 -3.20
CA ASN A 32 17.68 -16.95 -3.41
C ASN A 32 16.30 -16.47 -3.91
N SER A 33 15.70 -17.14 -4.90
CA SER A 33 14.39 -16.74 -5.43
C SER A 33 13.27 -16.81 -4.38
N THR A 34 13.29 -17.81 -3.49
CA THR A 34 12.23 -17.95 -2.47
C THR A 34 12.40 -16.92 -1.35
N ILE A 35 13.65 -16.68 -0.92
CA ILE A 35 13.95 -15.68 0.12
C ILE A 35 13.56 -14.28 -0.37
N ILE A 36 13.89 -13.94 -1.62
CA ILE A 36 13.50 -12.65 -2.22
C ILE A 36 11.99 -12.47 -2.14
N THR A 37 11.18 -13.43 -2.60
CA THR A 37 9.71 -13.29 -2.56
C THR A 37 9.15 -13.10 -1.15
N ILE A 38 9.71 -13.80 -0.15
CA ILE A 38 9.26 -13.63 1.24
C ILE A 38 9.72 -12.27 1.78
N ALA A 39 10.95 -11.85 1.44
CA ALA A 39 11.48 -10.53 1.77
C ALA A 39 10.60 -9.41 1.21
N GLU A 40 10.23 -9.48 -0.07
CA GLU A 40 9.32 -8.53 -0.72
C GLU A 40 8.00 -8.40 0.03
N ALA A 41 7.41 -9.54 0.44
CA ALA A 41 6.15 -9.55 1.15
C ALA A 41 6.27 -8.91 2.55
N GLU A 42 7.29 -9.26 3.32
CA GLU A 42 7.49 -8.74 4.67
C GLU A 42 7.90 -7.27 4.68
N VAL A 43 8.79 -6.86 3.77
CA VAL A 43 9.16 -5.45 3.59
C VAL A 43 7.93 -4.65 3.17
N LYS A 44 7.17 -5.09 2.17
CA LYS A 44 5.93 -4.40 1.75
C LYS A 44 4.94 -4.23 2.91
N LYS A 45 4.69 -5.30 3.67
CA LYS A 45 3.81 -5.29 4.84
C LYS A 45 4.27 -4.28 5.89
N LYS A 46 5.56 -4.28 6.21
CA LYS A 46 6.14 -3.37 7.20
C LYS A 46 6.12 -1.91 6.72
N THR A 47 6.45 -1.66 5.45
CA THR A 47 6.38 -0.32 4.83
C THR A 47 4.97 0.24 4.88
N VAL A 48 3.95 -0.54 4.47
CA VAL A 48 2.55 -0.12 4.56
C VAL A 48 2.14 0.16 6.01
N TYR A 49 2.60 -0.65 6.97
CA TYR A 49 2.35 -0.42 8.39
C TYR A 49 2.93 0.93 8.87
N ILE A 50 4.19 1.23 8.55
CA ILE A 50 4.85 2.49 8.92
C ILE A 50 4.14 3.69 8.29
N ILE A 51 3.77 3.58 7.02
CA ILE A 51 3.01 4.61 6.30
C ILE A 51 1.66 4.87 7.00
N ASN A 52 0.88 3.83 7.26
CA ASN A 52 -0.43 3.96 7.91
C ASN A 52 -0.31 4.55 9.31
N LYS A 53 0.72 4.15 10.06
CA LYS A 53 1.02 4.67 11.40
C LYS A 53 1.41 6.15 11.34
N SER A 54 2.18 6.57 10.34
CA SER A 54 2.57 7.97 10.13
C SER A 54 1.34 8.84 9.84
N VAL A 55 0.42 8.36 8.99
CA VAL A 55 -0.87 9.04 8.78
C VAL A 55 -1.63 9.14 10.10
N LEU A 56 -1.80 8.04 10.84
CA LEU A 56 -2.55 8.03 12.10
C LEU A 56 -1.96 8.98 13.16
N ASN A 57 -0.64 9.12 13.22
CA ASN A 57 0.01 10.07 14.12
C ASN A 57 -0.33 11.52 13.78
N GLU A 58 -0.34 11.87 12.50
CA GLU A 58 -0.73 13.21 12.05
C GLU A 58 -2.21 13.50 12.37
N TYR A 59 -3.08 12.48 12.24
CA TYR A 59 -4.47 12.57 12.69
C TYR A 59 -4.62 12.92 14.16
N ASN A 60 -3.91 12.18 15.02
CA ASN A 60 -4.01 12.32 16.47
C ASN A 60 -3.42 13.63 16.98
N ASN A 61 -2.55 14.29 16.20
CA ASN A 61 -1.93 15.57 16.54
C ASN A 61 -2.82 16.80 16.27
N GLY A 62 -4.11 16.60 15.98
CA GLY A 62 -5.09 17.69 15.89
C GLY A 62 -5.68 17.89 14.51
N PHE A 63 -5.78 16.84 13.68
CA PHE A 63 -6.49 16.92 12.41
C PHE A 63 -7.94 17.34 12.64
N ASN A 64 -8.32 18.49 12.07
CA ASN A 64 -9.69 18.98 12.07
C ASN A 64 -10.21 18.99 10.63
N TYR A 65 -11.30 18.28 10.36
CA TYR A 65 -11.91 18.28 9.04
C TYR A 65 -12.26 19.70 8.54
N ASP A 66 -12.71 20.58 9.44
CA ASP A 66 -13.07 21.96 9.12
C ASP A 66 -11.85 22.83 8.74
N SER A 67 -10.63 22.41 9.08
CA SER A 67 -9.40 23.10 8.64
C SER A 67 -9.04 22.76 7.18
N VAL A 68 -9.49 21.59 6.71
CA VAL A 68 -9.19 21.04 5.38
C VAL A 68 -10.31 21.33 4.38
N VAL A 69 -11.57 21.29 4.80
CA VAL A 69 -12.72 21.60 3.94
C VAL A 69 -13.64 22.59 4.65
N LYS A 70 -13.80 23.78 4.05
CA LYS A 70 -14.78 24.76 4.49
C LYS A 70 -16.08 24.61 3.71
N VAL A 71 -17.18 24.48 4.44
CA VAL A 71 -18.53 24.39 3.87
C VAL A 71 -19.18 25.76 3.96
N GLU A 72 -19.50 26.35 2.81
CA GLU A 72 -20.31 27.58 2.76
C GLU A 72 -21.78 27.19 2.56
N LYS A 73 -22.65 27.80 3.37
CA LYS A 73 -24.10 27.57 3.37
C LYS A 73 -24.84 28.87 3.07
N ASP A 74 -26.00 28.78 2.44
CA ASP A 74 -26.92 29.91 2.29
C ASP A 74 -27.69 30.21 3.58
N SER A 75 -28.55 31.24 3.55
CA SER A 75 -29.41 31.65 4.68
C SER A 75 -30.43 30.59 5.11
N GLU A 76 -30.70 29.60 4.27
CA GLU A 76 -31.60 28.48 4.55
C GLU A 76 -30.84 27.23 5.03
N GLY A 77 -29.51 27.29 5.12
CA GLY A 77 -28.65 26.20 5.56
C GLY A 77 -28.23 25.21 4.46
N ASN A 78 -28.52 25.48 3.19
CA ASN A 78 -28.12 24.62 2.07
C ASN A 78 -26.65 24.83 1.73
N ILE A 79 -25.94 23.74 1.43
CA ILE A 79 -24.54 23.79 1.01
C ILE A 79 -24.47 24.37 -0.40
N ILE A 80 -23.77 25.50 -0.56
CA ILE A 80 -23.59 26.17 -1.86
C ILE A 80 -22.16 26.00 -2.40
N MET A 81 -21.18 25.81 -1.51
CA MET A 81 -19.77 25.65 -1.90
C MET A 81 -19.00 24.81 -0.89
N LEU A 82 -18.10 23.97 -1.42
CA LEU A 82 -17.03 23.34 -0.66
C LEU A 82 -15.71 23.94 -1.10
N LYS A 83 -14.99 24.54 -0.15
CA LYS A 83 -13.66 25.10 -0.39
C LYS A 83 -12.62 24.25 0.30
N ALA A 84 -11.85 23.52 -0.50
CA ALA A 84 -10.70 22.78 -0.02
C ALA A 84 -9.56 23.74 0.33
N ASN A 85 -8.94 23.54 1.48
CA ASN A 85 -7.72 24.22 1.89
C ASN A 85 -6.51 23.43 1.38
N THR A 86 -6.17 23.62 0.10
CA THR A 86 -5.06 22.93 -0.56
C THR A 86 -3.73 23.09 0.17
N LEU A 87 -3.49 24.24 0.82
CA LEU A 87 -2.26 24.48 1.57
C LEU A 87 -2.15 23.53 2.76
N GLU A 88 -3.22 23.41 3.55
CA GLU A 88 -3.27 22.52 4.70
C GLU A 88 -3.19 21.05 4.28
N MET A 89 -3.89 20.67 3.20
CA MET A 89 -3.84 19.31 2.66
C MET A 89 -2.43 18.91 2.23
N ASN A 90 -1.72 19.80 1.53
CA ASN A 90 -0.35 19.56 1.11
C ASN A 90 0.60 19.52 2.29
N LYS A 91 0.40 20.40 3.29
CA LYS A 91 1.21 20.39 4.51
C LYS A 91 1.13 19.03 5.21
N ILE A 92 -0.09 18.51 5.42
CA ILE A 92 -0.33 17.19 6.00
C ILE A 92 0.34 16.09 5.16
N ALA A 93 0.17 16.12 3.83
CA ALA A 93 0.80 15.14 2.95
C ALA A 93 2.34 15.16 3.07
N CYS A 94 2.95 16.36 3.12
CA CYS A 94 4.38 16.51 3.31
C CYS A 94 4.85 16.05 4.69
N GLU A 95 4.12 16.37 5.77
CA GLU A 95 4.44 15.95 7.13
C GLU A 95 4.37 14.43 7.26
N VAL A 96 3.34 13.80 6.70
CA VAL A 96 3.22 12.34 6.61
C VAL A 96 4.39 11.73 5.83
N ALA A 97 4.76 12.30 4.67
CA ALA A 97 5.89 11.81 3.88
C ALA A 97 7.20 11.87 4.66
N VAL A 98 7.48 13.00 5.30
CA VAL A 98 8.70 13.21 6.11
C VAL A 98 8.70 12.28 7.32
N GLN A 99 7.57 12.11 8.00
CA GLN A 99 7.48 11.20 9.14
C GLN A 99 7.67 9.74 8.71
N ALA A 100 6.99 9.31 7.65
CA ALA A 100 7.13 7.95 7.13
C ALA A 100 8.56 7.66 6.66
N GLN A 101 9.21 8.64 6.02
CA GLN A 101 10.61 8.56 5.61
C GLN A 101 11.51 8.36 6.83
N ASN A 102 11.37 9.21 7.85
CA ASN A 102 12.16 9.11 9.07
C ASN A 102 11.91 7.80 9.84
N GLU A 103 10.67 7.31 9.89
CA GLU A 103 10.35 6.02 10.53
C GLU A 103 10.93 4.84 9.74
N LEU A 104 10.88 4.87 8.40
CA LEU A 104 11.51 3.86 7.55
C LEU A 104 13.04 3.88 7.63
N GLU A 105 13.67 5.05 7.70
CA GLU A 105 15.13 5.16 7.85
C GLU A 105 15.59 4.74 9.25
N LYS A 106 14.86 5.12 10.31
CA LYS A 106 15.16 4.68 11.69
C LYS A 106 14.98 3.18 11.86
N GLU A 107 13.95 2.62 11.22
CA GLU A 107 13.72 1.17 11.16
C GLU A 107 14.45 0.52 9.96
N GLY A 108 15.45 1.18 9.35
CA GLY A 108 16.10 0.72 8.11
C GLY A 108 16.83 -0.63 8.22
N ASN A 109 17.08 -1.08 9.46
CA ASN A 109 17.22 -2.49 9.76
C ASN A 109 15.82 -3.05 10.03
N ILE A 110 15.04 -3.27 8.97
CA ILE A 110 13.82 -4.07 9.10
C ILE A 110 14.30 -5.51 9.30
N ASP A 111 14.72 -5.83 10.52
CA ASP A 111 15.26 -7.12 10.92
C ASP A 111 14.14 -8.16 10.92
N ILE A 112 13.71 -8.54 9.71
CA ILE A 112 12.88 -9.70 9.49
C ILE A 112 13.82 -10.87 9.45
N GLU A 113 13.73 -11.73 10.46
CA GLU A 113 14.38 -13.03 10.42
C GLU A 113 13.56 -13.98 9.55
N ILE A 114 14.10 -14.31 8.37
CA ILE A 114 13.51 -15.34 7.50
C ILE A 114 14.27 -16.65 7.72
N PRO A 115 13.62 -17.71 8.25
CA PRO A 115 14.22 -19.03 8.29
C PRO A 115 14.60 -19.52 6.89
N LEU A 116 15.87 -19.91 6.71
CA LEU A 116 16.36 -20.47 5.44
C LEU A 116 15.57 -21.71 5.00
N VAL A 117 14.95 -22.43 5.95
CA VAL A 117 14.12 -23.60 5.64
C VAL A 117 12.89 -23.26 4.79
N TYR A 118 12.38 -22.03 4.82
CA TYR A 118 11.27 -21.63 3.95
C TYR A 118 11.60 -21.76 2.46
N ALA A 119 12.88 -21.65 2.08
CA ALA A 119 13.33 -21.88 0.71
C ALA A 119 13.11 -23.32 0.23
N PHE A 120 13.10 -24.30 1.14
CA PHE A 120 12.96 -25.71 0.80
C PHE A 120 11.51 -26.12 0.55
N LYS A 121 10.53 -25.21 0.72
CA LYS A 121 9.08 -25.45 0.53
C LYS A 121 8.57 -26.68 1.27
N ASN A 122 9.26 -27.09 2.34
CA ASN A 122 8.97 -28.31 3.08
C ASN A 122 8.52 -27.96 4.49
N ASN A 123 7.24 -28.17 4.77
CA ASN A 123 6.57 -27.66 5.98
C ASN A 123 6.95 -28.39 7.27
N VAL A 124 7.69 -29.50 7.20
CA VAL A 124 8.01 -30.35 8.35
C VAL A 124 9.06 -29.70 9.29
N PHE A 125 9.89 -28.78 8.78
CA PHE A 125 11.00 -28.17 9.53
C PHE A 125 10.94 -26.63 9.56
N SER A 126 9.77 -26.04 9.32
CA SER A 126 9.57 -24.60 9.07
C SER A 126 10.16 -23.64 10.12
N ASN A 127 10.31 -24.07 11.38
CA ASN A 127 10.85 -23.25 12.48
C ASN A 127 12.28 -23.64 12.94
N ILE A 128 12.97 -24.53 12.24
CA ILE A 128 14.29 -25.02 12.67
C ILE A 128 15.34 -24.63 11.63
N GLY A 129 16.31 -23.82 12.02
CA GLY A 129 17.47 -23.51 11.20
C GLY A 129 17.95 -22.06 11.31
N PRO A 130 19.07 -21.74 10.66
CA PRO A 130 19.59 -20.38 10.60
C PRO A 130 18.61 -19.43 9.90
N SER A 131 18.46 -18.22 10.44
CA SER A 131 17.68 -17.13 9.85
C SER A 131 18.58 -16.19 9.04
N VAL A 132 17.98 -15.51 8.06
CA VAL A 132 18.60 -14.42 7.30
C VAL A 132 17.98 -13.11 7.74
N SER A 133 18.83 -12.15 8.12
CA SER A 133 18.44 -10.77 8.37
C SER A 133 18.35 -10.00 7.05
N ILE A 134 17.35 -9.14 6.95
CA ILE A 134 17.09 -8.32 5.76
C ILE A 134 17.22 -6.87 6.16
N LYS A 135 17.70 -6.03 5.25
CA LYS A 135 17.65 -4.58 5.42
C LYS A 135 16.81 -3.97 4.34
N ALA A 136 16.11 -2.91 4.68
CA ALA A 136 15.24 -2.23 3.74
C ALA A 136 15.33 -0.72 3.94
N GLU A 137 15.56 0.00 2.84
CA GLU A 137 15.70 1.46 2.84
C GLU A 137 14.86 2.07 1.72
N PRO A 138 14.21 3.22 1.92
CA PRO A 138 13.54 3.93 0.84
C PRO A 138 14.58 4.43 -0.18
N ILE A 139 14.24 4.34 -1.46
CA ILE A 139 15.02 4.93 -2.54
C ILE A 139 14.47 6.33 -2.81
N GLY A 140 15.29 7.34 -2.51
CA GLY A 140 14.89 8.74 -2.67
C GLY A 140 13.85 9.17 -1.64
N SER A 141 12.95 10.05 -2.04
CA SER A 141 11.91 10.61 -1.16
C SER A 141 10.59 9.86 -1.31
N ILE A 142 9.89 9.63 -0.20
CA ILE A 142 8.50 9.18 -0.22
C ILE A 142 7.61 10.27 -0.83
N GLU A 143 6.86 9.92 -1.87
CA GLU A 143 5.91 10.81 -2.51
C GLU A 143 4.54 10.66 -1.85
N ALA A 144 4.00 11.75 -1.30
CA ALA A 144 2.64 11.79 -0.77
C ALA A 144 1.82 12.86 -1.51
N LYS A 145 0.68 12.45 -2.05
CA LYS A 145 -0.25 13.31 -2.81
C LYS A 145 -1.66 13.14 -2.29
N TYR A 146 -2.32 14.24 -1.98
CA TYR A 146 -3.75 14.18 -1.70
C TYR A 146 -4.55 14.01 -2.99
N SER A 147 -5.71 13.37 -2.91
CA SER A 147 -6.70 13.33 -3.99
C SER A 147 -8.10 13.45 -3.42
N SER A 148 -9.00 14.06 -4.17
CA SER A 148 -10.37 14.32 -3.76
C SER A 148 -11.32 13.77 -4.82
N GLN A 149 -12.35 13.03 -4.40
CA GLN A 149 -13.32 12.39 -5.28
C GLN A 149 -14.75 12.68 -4.81
N PHE A 150 -15.65 12.94 -5.77
CA PHE A 150 -17.08 13.07 -5.52
C PHE A 150 -17.81 11.90 -6.18
N GLU A 151 -18.55 11.14 -5.38
CA GLU A 151 -19.32 9.97 -5.81
C GLU A 151 -20.81 10.19 -5.49
N SER A 152 -21.72 9.65 -6.31
CA SER A 152 -23.13 9.62 -5.95
C SER A 152 -23.36 8.60 -4.83
N ALA A 153 -24.04 9.00 -3.76
CA ALA A 153 -24.39 8.15 -2.61
C ALA A 153 -25.90 7.94 -2.43
N GLY A 154 -26.72 8.47 -3.34
CA GLY A 154 -28.18 8.35 -3.28
C GLY A 154 -28.90 9.43 -4.07
N ILE A 155 -30.24 9.47 -3.92
CA ILE A 155 -31.14 10.29 -4.75
C ILE A 155 -30.82 11.79 -4.67
N ASN A 156 -30.22 12.28 -3.57
CA ASN A 156 -29.68 13.65 -3.43
C ASN A 156 -28.47 13.68 -2.49
N GLN A 157 -27.60 12.69 -2.59
CA GLN A 157 -26.44 12.59 -1.73
C GLN A 157 -25.19 12.47 -2.59
N THR A 158 -24.22 13.34 -2.33
CA THR A 158 -22.89 13.24 -2.91
C THR A 158 -21.91 12.92 -1.80
N ARG A 159 -21.19 11.83 -1.95
CA ARG A 159 -20.10 11.44 -1.06
C ARG A 159 -18.82 12.09 -1.56
N HIS A 160 -18.22 12.92 -0.72
CA HIS A 160 -16.91 13.50 -0.93
C HIS A 160 -15.88 12.70 -0.14
N LYS A 161 -14.89 12.14 -0.83
CA LYS A 161 -13.77 11.40 -0.22
C LYS A 161 -12.47 12.12 -0.47
N ILE A 162 -11.64 12.20 0.55
CA ILE A 162 -10.28 12.69 0.49
C ILE A 162 -9.36 11.51 0.82
N TYR A 163 -8.37 11.29 -0.03
CA TYR A 163 -7.34 10.29 0.18
C TYR A 163 -5.96 10.95 0.21
N ILE A 164 -5.04 10.34 0.94
CA ILE A 164 -3.60 10.52 0.72
C ILE A 164 -3.10 9.28 -0.03
N ASN A 165 -2.50 9.50 -1.19
CA ASN A 165 -1.83 8.49 -1.99
C ASN A 165 -0.34 8.60 -1.73
N ILE A 166 0.27 7.50 -1.31
CA ILE A 166 1.67 7.42 -0.95
C ILE A 166 2.33 6.42 -1.89
N ASN A 167 3.40 6.85 -2.53
CA ASN A 167 4.21 6.06 -3.43
C ASN A 167 5.66 6.11 -2.97
N THR A 168 6.28 4.94 -2.82
CA THR A 168 7.69 4.82 -2.44
C THR A 168 8.32 3.59 -3.05
N GLU A 169 9.54 3.75 -3.52
CA GLU A 169 10.44 2.65 -3.87
C GLU A 169 11.24 2.24 -2.64
N VAL A 170 11.29 0.95 -2.35
CA VAL A 170 12.06 0.41 -1.21
C VAL A 170 13.06 -0.60 -1.74
N ARG A 171 14.34 -0.37 -1.45
CA ARG A 171 15.42 -1.31 -1.75
C ARG A 171 15.47 -2.38 -0.67
N ILE A 172 15.49 -3.63 -1.10
CA ILE A 172 15.68 -4.80 -0.24
C ILE A 172 17.13 -5.24 -0.39
N ILE A 173 17.84 -5.31 0.74
CA ILE A 173 19.24 -5.68 0.80
C ILE A 173 19.34 -7.04 1.50
N LEU A 174 19.72 -8.07 0.74
CA LEU A 174 19.98 -9.43 1.23
C LEU A 174 21.50 -9.70 1.20
N PRO A 175 22.01 -10.69 1.97
CA PRO A 175 23.42 -11.03 1.93
C PRO A 175 23.94 -11.49 0.55
N LEU A 176 23.07 -12.08 -0.28
CA LEU A 176 23.43 -12.70 -1.56
C LEU A 176 22.89 -11.92 -2.78
N SER A 177 21.95 -11.00 -2.59
CA SER A 177 21.26 -10.30 -3.67
C SER A 177 20.63 -8.99 -3.19
N ASN A 178 20.25 -8.12 -4.11
CA ASN A 178 19.45 -6.92 -3.80
C ASN A 178 18.26 -6.89 -4.74
N ASP A 179 17.14 -6.35 -4.26
CA ASP A 179 15.95 -6.13 -5.07
C ASP A 179 15.31 -4.77 -4.76
N THR A 180 14.31 -4.36 -5.54
CA THR A 180 13.58 -3.11 -5.32
C THR A 180 12.09 -3.33 -5.57
N ILE A 181 11.28 -2.87 -4.62
CA ILE A 181 9.82 -2.97 -4.69
C ILE A 181 9.16 -1.60 -4.67
N ASN A 182 8.05 -1.49 -5.41
CA ASN A 182 7.18 -0.31 -5.37
C ASN A 182 6.06 -0.54 -4.38
N VAL A 183 5.96 0.33 -3.38
CA VAL A 183 4.90 0.30 -2.36
C VAL A 183 3.98 1.49 -2.60
N ASN A 184 2.75 1.16 -3.00
CA ASN A 184 1.66 2.11 -3.16
C ASN A 184 0.65 1.91 -2.03
N SER A 185 0.30 2.98 -1.31
CA SER A 185 -0.74 2.98 -0.28
C SER A 185 -1.71 4.13 -0.52
N GLN A 186 -3.01 3.83 -0.52
CA GLN A 186 -4.07 4.83 -0.59
C GLN A 186 -4.85 4.79 0.72
N ILE A 187 -4.83 5.90 1.45
CA ILE A 187 -5.42 5.98 2.79
C ILE A 187 -6.57 6.99 2.74
N PRO A 188 -7.82 6.58 3.04
CA PRO A 188 -8.92 7.50 3.18
C PRO A 188 -8.71 8.33 4.44
N VAL A 189 -8.75 9.63 4.25
CA VAL A 189 -8.40 10.65 5.23
C VAL A 189 -9.66 11.33 5.75
N ALA A 190 -10.59 11.63 4.85
CA ALA A 190 -11.89 12.14 5.26
C ALA A 190 -12.96 11.68 4.29
N GLU A 191 -14.16 11.50 4.82
CA GLU A 191 -15.35 11.24 4.04
C GLU A 191 -16.49 12.11 4.57
N THR A 192 -17.24 12.73 3.67
CA THR A 192 -18.41 13.54 4.03
C THR A 192 -19.55 13.29 3.05
N ILE A 193 -20.76 13.14 3.59
CA ILE A 193 -21.99 13.05 2.80
C ILE A 193 -22.60 14.44 2.70
N ILE A 194 -22.67 14.94 1.48
CA ILE A 194 -23.29 16.21 1.12
C ILE A 194 -24.74 15.89 0.76
N ILE A 195 -25.69 16.48 1.50
CA ILE A 195 -27.12 16.30 1.25
C ILE A 195 -27.62 17.51 0.47
N GLY A 196 -28.08 17.28 -0.76
CA GLY A 196 -28.72 18.28 -1.61
C GLY A 196 -30.23 18.31 -1.46
N LYS A 197 -30.86 19.41 -1.90
CA LYS A 197 -32.32 19.50 -2.03
C LYS A 197 -32.79 18.56 -3.15
N VAL A 198 -33.88 17.83 -2.90
CA VAL A 198 -34.56 17.02 -3.93
C VAL A 198 -35.15 17.97 -4.98
N PRO A 199 -34.83 17.83 -6.28
CA PRO A 199 -35.45 18.65 -7.31
C PRO A 199 -36.96 18.38 -7.36
N SER A 200 -37.77 19.42 -7.22
CA SER A 200 -39.24 19.34 -7.32
C SER A 200 -39.71 18.81 -8.69
N THR A 201 -38.88 18.95 -9.73
CA THR A 201 -39.11 18.47 -11.09
C THR A 201 -39.21 16.95 -11.20
N ALA A 202 -38.47 16.19 -10.38
CA ALA A 202 -38.54 14.72 -10.39
C ALA A 202 -39.88 14.21 -9.83
N LEU A 203 -40.41 14.90 -8.81
CA LEU A 203 -41.73 14.64 -8.25
C LEU A 203 -42.83 15.03 -9.26
N ASP A 204 -42.70 16.19 -9.92
CA ASP A 204 -43.66 16.68 -10.91
C ASP A 204 -43.72 15.78 -12.17
N LEU A 205 -42.60 15.20 -12.61
CA LEU A 205 -42.57 14.25 -13.73
C LEU A 205 -43.29 12.93 -13.40
N GLN A 206 -43.14 12.41 -12.17
CA GLN A 206 -43.88 11.23 -11.72
C GLN A 206 -45.38 11.51 -11.57
N ILE A 207 -45.75 12.68 -11.05
CA ILE A 207 -47.15 13.09 -10.87
C ILE A 207 -47.84 13.30 -12.22
N LYS A 208 -47.17 13.93 -13.20
CA LYS A 208 -47.68 14.09 -14.57
C LYS A 208 -47.77 12.77 -15.33
N GLY A 209 -46.80 11.86 -15.16
CA GLY A 209 -46.83 10.52 -15.74
C GLY A 209 -47.93 9.61 -15.16
N ALA A 210 -48.30 9.84 -13.89
CA ALA A 210 -49.39 9.15 -13.20
C ALA A 210 -50.80 9.74 -13.49
N GLY A 211 -50.91 10.71 -14.41
CA GLY A 211 -52.20 11.29 -14.82
C GLY A 211 -52.85 12.22 -13.80
N PHE A 212 -52.15 12.59 -12.72
CA PHE A 212 -52.67 13.53 -11.73
C PHE A 212 -52.55 14.97 -12.24
N LYS A 213 -53.67 15.61 -12.56
CA LYS A 213 -53.72 17.04 -12.83
C LYS A 213 -53.70 17.79 -11.49
N LEU A 214 -52.65 18.58 -11.25
CA LEU A 214 -52.63 19.50 -10.12
C LEU A 214 -53.79 20.50 -10.27
N PRO A 215 -54.62 20.74 -9.23
CA PRO A 215 -55.66 21.74 -9.30
C PRO A 215 -55.03 23.10 -9.59
N ALA A 216 -55.57 23.80 -10.58
CA ALA A 216 -55.11 25.15 -10.93
C ALA A 216 -55.26 26.05 -9.70
N ASN A 217 -54.16 26.64 -9.27
CA ASN A 217 -54.15 27.58 -8.16
C ASN A 217 -55.07 28.75 -8.52
N LYS A 218 -56.24 28.85 -7.86
CA LYS A 218 -57.04 30.07 -7.93
C LYS A 218 -56.29 31.14 -7.16
N LYS A 219 -56.05 32.25 -7.85
CA LYS A 219 -55.34 33.47 -7.40
C LYS A 219 -55.59 33.81 -5.93
#